data_AF-A0A2K6RXV8-F1
#
_entry.id   AF-A0A2K6RXV8-F1
#
_cell.length_a   1.000
_cell.length_b   1.000
_cell.length_c   1.000
_cell.angle_alpha   90.00
_cell.angle_beta   90.00
_cell.angle_gamma   90.00
#
_symmetry.space_group_name_H-M   'P 1'
#
loop_
_entity.id
_entity.type
_entity.pdbx_description
1 polymer ?
#
loop_
_entity_poly.entity_id
_entity_poly.type
_entity_poly.pdbx_seq_one_letter_code
_entity_poly.pdbx_strand_id
1 'polypeptide(L)'
;MGHPLLLPLLLLLHTCVPASWGLRCMQCKSNGDCRVEECALGQDLCRTTIVRMWEEGEELELVEKSCTHSEKTNRTMSYRTGLKITSLTEVVCGLDLCNQGNSGRAVTFSRSRYLECISCGSSDMSCERGRHQSLQCRSPEEQCLDVVTHWIPEGEEGRRPKDDRHLRGCGYLPGCPGSNGFHNNDTFHFLKCCNTTKCNEGPILELENLPQNGRQCYSCKGNSTHGCSSEETFLIDCRGPMNQCLVATGTYERSLWGNWLPCKSTTALRPPCCKEAQATYV
;
A
#
# COMPACT_ATOMS: atom_id res chain seq x y z
N MET A 1 -15.91 58.94 -44.00
CA MET A 1 -16.55 57.66 -43.65
C MET A 1 -15.61 56.54 -44.04
N GLY A 2 -15.44 55.54 -43.18
CA GLY A 2 -14.71 54.30 -43.50
C GLY A 2 -13.49 54.04 -42.62
N HIS A 3 -13.68 53.93 -41.31
CA HIS A 3 -12.74 53.25 -40.40
C HIS A 3 -12.97 51.73 -40.44
N PRO A 4 -11.96 50.95 -40.02
CA PRO A 4 -11.58 49.67 -40.62
C PRO A 4 -12.30 48.48 -39.98
N LEU A 5 -12.65 47.47 -40.79
CA LEU A 5 -13.44 46.30 -40.37
C LEU A 5 -12.76 44.97 -40.72
N LEU A 6 -11.43 44.90 -40.61
CA LEU A 6 -10.67 43.66 -40.86
C LEU A 6 -9.96 43.08 -39.63
N LEU A 7 -10.14 43.68 -38.45
CA LEU A 7 -9.55 43.18 -37.20
C LEU A 7 -10.43 42.30 -36.28
N PRO A 8 -11.76 42.07 -36.47
CA PRO A 8 -12.49 41.22 -35.52
C PRO A 8 -12.44 39.71 -35.86
N LEU A 9 -12.01 39.29 -37.05
CA LEU A 9 -12.09 37.89 -37.46
C LEU A 9 -10.92 37.01 -36.96
N LEU A 10 -9.81 37.62 -36.53
CA LEU A 10 -8.63 36.89 -36.02
C LEU A 10 -8.66 36.61 -34.51
N LEU A 11 -9.65 37.13 -33.77
CA LEU A 11 -9.80 36.93 -32.33
C LEU A 11 -10.71 35.75 -31.95
N LEU A 12 -11.37 35.09 -32.91
CA LEU A 12 -12.23 33.92 -32.66
C LEU A 12 -11.49 32.56 -32.69
N LEU A 13 -10.18 32.56 -32.93
CA LEU A 13 -9.35 31.34 -32.97
C LEU A 13 -8.60 31.06 -31.65
N HIS A 14 -8.89 31.79 -30.56
CA HIS A 14 -8.02 31.80 -29.38
C HIS A 14 -8.52 31.19 -28.06
N THR A 15 -9.61 30.42 -28.02
CA THR A 15 -9.94 29.64 -26.81
C THR A 15 -10.65 28.33 -27.10
N CYS A 16 -10.06 27.49 -27.94
CA CYS A 16 -10.25 26.04 -27.79
C CYS A 16 -8.92 25.47 -27.30
N VAL A 17 -8.58 25.77 -26.05
CA VAL A 17 -7.70 24.86 -25.31
C VAL A 17 -8.49 23.55 -25.31
N PRO A 18 -8.04 22.48 -25.99
CA PRO A 18 -8.72 21.20 -25.85
C PRO A 18 -8.82 20.97 -24.35
N ALA A 19 -10.05 20.79 -23.85
CA ALA A 19 -10.26 20.34 -22.48
C ALA A 19 -9.19 19.27 -22.24
N SER A 20 -8.28 19.46 -21.28
CA SER A 20 -7.22 18.50 -21.05
C SER A 20 -7.90 17.15 -20.91
N TRP A 21 -7.74 16.26 -21.89
CA TRP A 21 -8.38 14.95 -21.83
C TRP A 21 -7.87 14.31 -20.55
N GLY A 22 -8.79 13.87 -19.69
CA GLY A 22 -8.42 13.17 -18.48
C GLY A 22 -7.57 11.97 -18.85
N LEU A 23 -6.59 11.64 -18.02
CA LEU A 23 -5.78 10.43 -18.21
C LEU A 23 -6.73 9.25 -18.43
N ARG A 24 -6.46 8.41 -19.42
CA ARG A 24 -7.22 7.18 -19.66
C ARG A 24 -6.41 5.96 -19.29
N CYS A 25 -7.03 4.99 -18.64
CA CYS A 25 -6.40 3.73 -18.26
C CYS A 25 -7.26 2.54 -18.69
N MET A 26 -6.64 1.37 -18.82
CA MET A 26 -7.40 0.12 -18.85
C MET A 26 -7.94 -0.18 -17.46
N GLN A 27 -9.24 -0.45 -17.39
CA GLN A 27 -9.92 -1.01 -16.24
C GLN A 27 -10.23 -2.48 -16.51
N CYS A 28 -9.55 -3.38 -15.81
CA CYS A 28 -9.71 -4.82 -15.96
C CYS A 28 -10.08 -5.45 -14.62
N LYS A 29 -11.11 -6.30 -14.64
CA LYS A 29 -11.47 -7.16 -13.51
C LYS A 29 -10.67 -8.46 -13.54
N SER A 30 -10.60 -9.14 -12.41
CA SER A 30 -9.89 -10.43 -12.27
C SER A 30 -10.40 -11.56 -13.18
N ASN A 31 -11.63 -11.46 -13.70
CA ASN A 31 -12.18 -12.40 -14.69
C ASN A 31 -11.70 -12.13 -16.14
N GLY A 32 -10.88 -11.11 -16.35
CA GLY A 32 -10.36 -10.72 -17.67
C GLY A 32 -11.18 -9.67 -18.42
N ASP A 33 -12.34 -9.25 -17.89
CA ASP A 33 -13.16 -8.21 -18.53
C ASP A 33 -12.46 -6.85 -18.45
N CYS A 34 -12.08 -6.30 -19.60
CA CYS A 34 -11.35 -5.05 -19.72
C CYS A 34 -12.13 -3.99 -20.51
N ARG A 35 -12.06 -2.74 -20.07
CA ARG A 35 -12.55 -1.56 -20.81
C ARG A 35 -11.63 -0.37 -20.59
N VAL A 36 -11.78 0.66 -21.41
CA VAL A 36 -11.12 1.95 -21.16
C VAL A 36 -11.93 2.74 -20.13
N GLU A 37 -11.23 3.31 -19.16
CA GLU A 37 -11.75 4.20 -18.12
C GLU A 37 -11.09 5.57 -18.26
N GLU A 38 -11.88 6.64 -18.18
CA GLU A 38 -11.37 8.00 -18.02
C GLU A 38 -11.20 8.28 -16.52
N CYS A 39 -10.00 8.65 -16.11
CA CYS A 39 -9.65 8.78 -14.70
C CYS A 39 -10.30 10.00 -14.07
N ALA A 40 -10.73 9.85 -12.81
CA ALA A 40 -11.31 10.95 -12.05
C ALA A 40 -10.25 12.01 -11.68
N LEU A 41 -10.70 13.20 -11.29
CA LEU A 41 -9.81 14.24 -10.76
C LEU A 41 -9.00 13.71 -9.57
N GLY A 42 -7.68 13.88 -9.62
CA GLY A 42 -6.74 13.36 -8.61
C GLY A 42 -6.31 11.91 -8.81
N GLN A 43 -6.78 11.23 -9.86
CA GLN A 43 -6.26 9.93 -10.32
C GLN A 43 -5.42 10.12 -11.57
N ASP A 44 -4.13 10.39 -11.36
CA ASP A 44 -3.15 10.74 -12.38
C ASP A 44 -2.19 9.59 -12.72
N LEU A 45 -2.51 8.37 -12.28
CA LEU A 45 -1.77 7.15 -12.61
C LEU A 45 -2.71 6.03 -13.07
N CYS A 46 -2.21 5.18 -13.95
CA CYS A 46 -2.74 3.84 -14.19
C CYS A 46 -2.00 2.84 -13.31
N ARG A 47 -2.71 1.84 -12.78
CA ARG A 47 -2.11 0.69 -12.07
C ARG A 47 -2.38 -0.63 -12.78
N THR A 48 -1.48 -1.57 -12.58
CA THR A 48 -1.69 -3.00 -12.80
C THR A 48 -1.29 -3.75 -11.54
N THR A 49 -2.23 -4.47 -10.93
CA THR A 49 -2.02 -5.31 -9.76
C THR A 49 -2.09 -6.77 -10.18
N ILE A 50 -1.06 -7.54 -9.83
CA ILE A 50 -0.91 -8.95 -10.18
C ILE A 50 -0.77 -9.74 -8.88
N VAL A 51 -1.58 -10.78 -8.73
CA VAL A 51 -1.45 -11.77 -7.65
C VAL A 51 -1.14 -13.11 -8.30
N ARG A 52 0.03 -13.67 -7.96
CA ARG A 52 0.45 -15.01 -8.37
C ARG A 52 0.44 -15.93 -7.17
N MET A 53 -0.17 -17.08 -7.34
CA MET A 53 -0.21 -18.15 -6.35
C MET A 53 0.40 -19.38 -6.98
N TRP A 54 1.56 -19.79 -6.47
CA TRP A 54 2.24 -21.00 -6.90
C TRP A 54 2.11 -22.08 -5.82
N GLU A 55 1.67 -23.27 -6.20
CA GLU A 55 1.51 -24.41 -5.29
C GLU A 55 1.79 -25.70 -6.07
N GLU A 56 2.75 -26.51 -5.60
CA GLU A 56 3.10 -27.83 -6.15
C GLU A 56 3.28 -27.93 -7.69
N GLY A 57 3.66 -26.84 -8.34
CA GLY A 57 3.89 -26.80 -9.80
C GLY A 57 2.75 -26.20 -10.62
N GLU A 58 1.61 -25.92 -10.00
CA GLU A 58 0.54 -25.12 -10.60
C GLU A 58 0.70 -23.63 -10.23
N GLU A 59 0.40 -22.74 -11.18
CA GLU A 59 0.44 -21.29 -10.97
C GLU A 59 -0.90 -20.67 -11.40
N LEU A 60 -1.52 -19.94 -10.47
CA LEU A 60 -2.70 -19.12 -10.73
C LEU A 60 -2.27 -17.65 -10.75
N GLU A 61 -2.64 -16.93 -11.79
CA GLU A 61 -2.39 -15.48 -11.93
C GLU A 61 -3.71 -14.72 -12.01
N LEU A 62 -3.88 -13.71 -11.16
CA LEU A 62 -4.98 -12.76 -11.18
C LEU A 62 -4.43 -11.38 -11.52
N VAL A 63 -5.04 -10.71 -12.50
CA VAL A 63 -4.63 -9.37 -12.94
C VAL A 63 -5.80 -8.41 -12.82
N GLU A 64 -5.58 -7.29 -12.14
CA GLU A 64 -6.50 -6.15 -12.13
C GLU A 64 -5.80 -4.89 -12.63
N LYS A 65 -6.56 -4.05 -13.32
CA LYS A 65 -6.08 -2.77 -13.85
C LYS A 65 -7.12 -1.69 -13.57
N SER A 66 -6.69 -0.47 -13.26
CA SER A 66 -7.58 0.69 -13.09
C SER A 66 -6.81 2.01 -13.08
N CYS A 67 -7.53 3.13 -13.06
CA CYS A 67 -6.99 4.42 -12.58
C CYS A 67 -6.62 4.35 -11.10
N THR A 68 -5.67 5.17 -10.66
CA THR A 68 -5.24 5.31 -9.26
C THR A 68 -4.58 6.66 -8.98
N HIS A 69 -4.39 6.96 -7.70
CA HIS A 69 -3.83 8.24 -7.21
C HIS A 69 -2.30 8.31 -7.33
N SER A 70 -1.76 9.52 -7.47
CA SER A 70 -0.33 9.86 -7.61
C SER A 70 0.58 9.29 -6.53
N GLU A 71 0.05 9.08 -5.31
CA GLU A 71 0.90 8.63 -4.20
C GLU A 71 1.22 7.12 -4.30
N LYS A 72 0.64 6.40 -5.27
CA LYS A 72 0.94 5.00 -5.53
C LYS A 72 2.30 4.86 -6.21
N THR A 73 2.99 3.79 -5.85
CA THR A 73 4.34 3.48 -6.33
C THR A 73 4.45 2.00 -6.69
N ASN A 74 5.49 1.65 -7.44
CA ASN A 74 5.79 0.25 -7.72
C ASN A 74 6.12 -0.49 -6.43
N ARG A 75 5.51 -1.65 -6.23
CA ARG A 75 5.69 -2.44 -5.02
C ARG A 75 5.52 -3.93 -5.27
N THR A 76 6.29 -4.72 -4.54
CA THR A 76 6.27 -6.18 -4.60
C THR A 76 6.29 -6.78 -3.21
N MET A 77 5.65 -7.95 -3.08
CA MET A 77 5.70 -8.75 -1.86
C MET A 77 5.49 -10.21 -2.21
N SER A 78 6.36 -11.08 -1.72
CA SER A 78 6.28 -12.52 -1.91
C SER A 78 6.48 -13.23 -0.59
N TYR A 79 5.59 -14.15 -0.25
CA TYR A 79 5.66 -14.90 1.00
C TYR A 79 5.18 -16.35 0.84
N ARG A 80 5.53 -17.20 1.81
CA ARG A 80 5.22 -18.63 1.87
C ARG A 80 4.21 -18.92 2.97
N THR A 81 3.24 -19.76 2.65
CA THR A 81 2.29 -20.39 3.59
C THR A 81 2.19 -21.87 3.25
N GLY A 82 2.73 -22.73 4.11
CA GLY A 82 2.95 -24.15 3.78
C GLY A 82 3.77 -24.32 2.49
N LEU A 83 3.20 -25.02 1.50
CA LEU A 83 3.81 -25.27 0.19
C LEU A 83 3.53 -24.16 -0.83
N LYS A 84 2.61 -23.25 -0.51
CA LYS A 84 2.15 -22.18 -1.39
C LYS A 84 3.06 -20.96 -1.29
N ILE A 85 3.38 -20.35 -2.44
CA ILE A 85 4.04 -19.06 -2.55
C ILE A 85 3.05 -18.07 -3.15
N THR A 86 2.74 -17.00 -2.41
CA THR A 86 1.92 -15.90 -2.91
C THR A 86 2.83 -14.73 -3.24
N SER A 87 2.75 -14.20 -4.46
CA SER A 87 3.47 -13.02 -4.93
C SER A 87 2.49 -11.95 -5.38
N LEU A 88 2.55 -10.78 -4.75
CA LEU A 88 1.81 -9.57 -5.10
C LEU A 88 2.76 -8.60 -5.80
N THR A 89 2.33 -8.02 -6.91
CA THR A 89 3.08 -7.00 -7.64
C THR A 89 2.13 -5.92 -8.11
N GLU A 90 2.48 -4.67 -7.86
CA GLU A 90 1.76 -3.51 -8.38
C GLU A 90 2.73 -2.60 -9.08
N VAL A 91 2.40 -2.26 -10.32
CA VAL A 91 3.15 -1.33 -11.15
C VAL A 91 2.26 -0.18 -11.57
N VAL A 92 2.82 1.03 -11.56
CA VAL A 92 2.13 2.26 -11.90
C VAL A 92 2.82 3.02 -13.03
N CYS A 93 2.04 3.76 -13.82
CA CYS A 93 2.53 4.59 -14.90
C CYS A 93 1.56 5.75 -15.18
N GLY A 94 2.05 6.88 -15.68
CA GLY A 94 1.27 8.13 -15.82
C GLY A 94 0.99 8.55 -17.26
N LEU A 95 1.05 7.62 -18.22
CA LEU A 95 0.76 7.91 -19.63
C LEU A 95 -0.56 7.28 -20.06
N ASP A 96 -1.22 7.88 -21.05
CA ASP A 96 -2.49 7.40 -21.59
C ASP A 96 -2.40 5.93 -22.01
N LEU A 97 -3.27 5.10 -21.43
CA LEU A 97 -3.37 3.65 -21.64
C LEU A 97 -2.05 2.88 -21.43
N CYS A 98 -1.12 3.40 -20.61
CA CYS A 98 0.17 2.77 -20.38
C CYS A 98 0.09 1.38 -19.75
N ASN A 99 -1.02 1.08 -19.06
CA ASN A 99 -1.30 -0.24 -18.50
C ASN A 99 -1.98 -1.20 -19.50
N GLN A 100 -2.07 -0.88 -20.79
CA GLN A 100 -2.74 -1.75 -21.78
C GLN A 100 -1.97 -3.03 -22.07
N GLY A 101 -0.63 -2.98 -22.11
CA GLY A 101 0.20 -4.15 -22.37
C GLY A 101 -0.07 -5.30 -21.40
N ASN A 102 0.24 -6.53 -21.82
CA ASN A 102 0.35 -7.61 -20.86
C ASN A 102 1.41 -7.21 -19.85
N SER A 103 1.08 -7.36 -18.56
CA SER A 103 2.07 -7.42 -17.49
C SER A 103 3.23 -8.25 -18.02
N GLY A 104 4.43 -7.65 -18.09
CA GLY A 104 5.58 -8.27 -18.74
C GLY A 104 5.64 -9.75 -18.36
N ARG A 105 5.79 -10.61 -19.39
CA ARG A 105 6.00 -12.06 -19.27
C ARG A 105 6.60 -12.36 -17.90
N ALA A 106 5.96 -13.25 -17.14
CA ALA A 106 6.53 -13.80 -15.92
C ALA A 106 8.03 -13.94 -16.14
N VAL A 107 8.82 -13.08 -15.49
CA VAL A 107 10.26 -13.10 -15.65
C VAL A 107 10.60 -14.53 -15.34
N THR A 108 11.07 -15.28 -16.34
CA THR A 108 11.60 -16.61 -16.14
C THR A 108 12.79 -16.37 -15.24
N PHE A 109 12.57 -16.51 -13.94
CA PHE A 109 13.52 -16.10 -12.94
C PHE A 109 14.78 -16.90 -13.21
N SER A 110 15.84 -16.19 -13.60
CA SER A 110 17.15 -16.80 -13.69
C SER A 110 17.44 -17.41 -12.32
N ARG A 111 18.06 -18.59 -12.32
CA ARG A 111 18.43 -19.38 -11.14
C ARG A 111 19.57 -18.71 -10.34
N SER A 112 19.57 -17.39 -10.25
CA SER A 112 20.47 -16.59 -9.45
C SER A 112 19.98 -16.61 -8.01
N ARG A 113 20.84 -17.03 -7.08
CA ARG A 113 20.54 -17.01 -5.65
C ARG A 113 20.64 -15.55 -5.17
N TYR A 114 19.53 -14.82 -5.25
CA TYR A 114 19.44 -13.50 -4.63
C TYR A 114 19.33 -13.63 -3.10
N LEU A 115 18.95 -12.54 -2.44
CA LEU A 115 18.78 -12.49 -0.99
C LEU A 115 17.88 -13.63 -0.49
N GLU A 116 18.28 -14.29 0.60
CA GLU A 116 17.46 -15.31 1.27
C GLU A 116 16.87 -14.72 2.55
N CYS A 117 15.55 -14.83 2.70
CA CYS A 117 14.78 -14.24 3.78
C CYS A 117 13.96 -15.30 4.52
N ILE A 118 13.51 -14.95 5.72
CA ILE A 118 12.48 -15.72 6.42
C ILE A 118 11.10 -15.37 5.86
N SER A 119 10.21 -16.36 5.80
CA SER A 119 8.87 -16.19 5.26
C SER A 119 7.82 -17.02 5.97
N CYS A 120 6.65 -16.42 6.15
CA CYS A 120 5.46 -16.98 6.78
C CYS A 120 4.26 -16.07 6.48
N GLY A 121 3.04 -16.55 6.79
CA GLY A 121 1.82 -15.73 6.80
C GLY A 121 0.81 -16.16 7.87
N SER A 122 -0.12 -15.27 8.21
CA SER A 122 -1.19 -15.54 9.18
C SER A 122 -2.28 -16.48 8.67
N SER A 123 -2.47 -16.59 7.36
CA SER A 123 -3.55 -17.37 6.75
C SER A 123 -3.49 -18.87 7.09
N ASP A 124 -2.29 -19.41 7.29
CA ASP A 124 -2.04 -20.77 7.79
C ASP A 124 -1.47 -20.82 9.23
N MET A 125 -1.46 -19.67 9.92
CA MET A 125 -0.87 -19.46 11.25
C MET A 125 0.64 -19.80 11.30
N SER A 126 1.37 -19.75 10.18
CA SER A 126 2.79 -20.12 10.15
C SER A 126 3.66 -19.10 10.87
N CYS A 127 3.31 -17.81 10.85
CA CYS A 127 4.05 -16.77 11.57
C CYS A 127 3.90 -16.93 13.09
N GLU A 128 2.66 -17.05 13.55
CA GLU A 128 2.27 -17.13 14.96
C GLU A 128 2.77 -18.43 15.62
N ARG A 129 2.80 -19.53 14.87
CA ARG A 129 3.29 -20.84 15.36
C ARG A 129 4.80 -21.02 15.23
N GLY A 130 5.53 -20.00 14.78
CA GLY A 130 6.98 -20.10 14.57
C GLY A 130 7.39 -21.09 13.47
N ARG A 131 6.49 -21.45 12.55
CA ARG A 131 6.74 -22.37 11.42
C ARG A 131 7.34 -21.62 10.24
N HIS A 132 8.37 -20.84 10.52
CA HIS A 132 9.00 -19.96 9.55
C HIS A 132 9.79 -20.77 8.51
N GLN A 133 9.69 -20.38 7.24
CA GLN A 133 10.37 -21.04 6.14
C GLN A 133 11.38 -20.10 5.48
N SER A 134 12.38 -20.65 4.80
CA SER A 134 13.29 -19.84 3.99
C SER A 134 12.68 -19.59 2.60
N LEU A 135 12.79 -18.35 2.13
CA LEU A 135 12.37 -17.92 0.80
C LEU A 135 13.52 -17.16 0.13
N GLN A 136 13.91 -17.59 -1.06
CA GLN A 136 14.86 -16.83 -1.89
C GLN A 136 14.08 -15.79 -2.70
N CYS A 137 14.56 -14.55 -2.64
CA CYS A 137 14.01 -13.45 -3.40
C CYS A 137 14.28 -13.66 -4.89
N ARG A 138 13.45 -13.02 -5.71
CA ARG A 138 13.38 -13.24 -7.15
C ARG A 138 13.95 -12.07 -7.96
N SER A 139 14.17 -10.93 -7.31
CA SER A 139 14.79 -9.74 -7.89
C SER A 139 15.93 -9.23 -6.99
N PRO A 140 17.01 -8.66 -7.55
CA PRO A 140 18.08 -8.03 -6.77
C PRO A 140 17.64 -6.80 -5.98
N GLU A 141 16.50 -6.18 -6.33
CA GLU A 141 15.95 -5.02 -5.62
C GLU A 141 15.10 -5.42 -4.39
N GLU A 142 14.71 -6.70 -4.29
CA GLU A 142 13.92 -7.19 -3.18
C GLU A 142 14.75 -7.29 -1.90
N GLN A 143 14.11 -6.89 -0.80
CA GLN A 143 14.63 -6.94 0.56
C GLN A 143 13.82 -7.94 1.38
N CYS A 144 14.33 -8.33 2.54
CA CYS A 144 13.56 -9.08 3.51
C CYS A 144 12.56 -8.16 4.19
N LEU A 145 11.29 -8.55 4.19
CA LEU A 145 10.18 -7.80 4.76
C LEU A 145 9.62 -8.50 6.00
N ASP A 146 9.20 -7.70 6.98
CA ASP A 146 8.33 -8.10 8.08
C ASP A 146 7.22 -7.06 8.21
N VAL A 147 5.99 -7.48 7.94
CA VAL A 147 4.83 -6.59 7.85
C VAL A 147 3.76 -7.05 8.83
N VAL A 148 3.34 -6.13 9.69
CA VAL A 148 2.29 -6.34 10.68
C VAL A 148 1.12 -5.42 10.35
N THR A 149 -0.07 -6.00 10.29
CA THR A 149 -1.32 -5.26 10.20
C THR A 149 -2.32 -5.85 11.18
N HIS A 150 -2.59 -5.10 12.25
CA HIS A 150 -3.58 -5.47 13.24
C HIS A 150 -4.69 -4.42 13.26
N TRP A 151 -5.94 -4.88 13.27
CA TRP A 151 -7.11 -4.06 13.56
C TRP A 151 -7.99 -4.78 14.59
N ILE A 152 -8.48 -4.02 15.56
CA ILE A 152 -9.54 -4.47 16.46
C ILE A 152 -10.86 -4.28 15.70
N PRO A 153 -11.64 -5.34 15.42
CA PRO A 153 -12.95 -5.18 14.79
C PRO A 153 -13.93 -4.59 15.81
N GLU A 154 -14.30 -3.32 15.63
CA GLU A 154 -15.57 -2.83 16.15
C GLU A 154 -16.70 -3.43 15.33
N GLY A 155 -17.76 -3.86 16.01
CA GLY A 155 -18.80 -4.75 15.50
C GLY A 155 -19.34 -4.39 14.11
N GLU A 156 -19.03 -5.23 13.14
CA GLU A 156 -19.92 -5.63 12.05
C GLU A 156 -19.39 -6.96 11.49
N GLU A 157 -20.22 -8.00 11.59
CA GLU A 157 -19.96 -9.33 11.08
C GLU A 157 -19.52 -9.32 9.60
N GLY A 158 -18.41 -10.01 9.31
CA GLY A 158 -18.36 -10.88 8.14
C GLY A 158 -18.14 -10.29 6.75
N ARG A 159 -17.67 -9.05 6.57
CA ARG A 159 -17.47 -8.50 5.20
C ARG A 159 -16.13 -7.83 4.88
N ARG A 160 -15.15 -7.83 5.77
CA ARG A 160 -13.79 -7.35 5.47
C ARG A 160 -12.91 -8.52 5.03
N PRO A 161 -12.12 -8.41 3.93
CA PRO A 161 -11.08 -9.39 3.63
C PRO A 161 -10.23 -9.57 4.88
N LYS A 162 -10.01 -10.82 5.30
CA LYS A 162 -9.08 -11.13 6.39
C LYS A 162 -7.67 -10.94 5.83
N ASP A 163 -7.21 -9.70 5.72
CA ASP A 163 -5.80 -9.44 5.43
C ASP A 163 -4.95 -10.18 6.48
N ASP A 164 -3.81 -10.73 6.05
CA ASP A 164 -2.93 -11.44 6.96
C ASP A 164 -2.39 -10.47 8.02
N ARG A 165 -2.43 -10.87 9.30
CA ARG A 165 -1.97 -10.01 10.41
C ARG A 165 -0.45 -9.86 10.41
N HIS A 166 0.24 -10.94 10.07
CA HIS A 166 1.68 -11.04 9.96
C HIS A 166 2.03 -11.63 8.61
N LEU A 167 2.96 -10.98 7.92
CA LEU A 167 3.54 -11.46 6.69
C LEU A 167 5.04 -11.23 6.70
N ARG A 168 5.80 -12.28 6.38
CA ARG A 168 7.24 -12.19 6.18
C ARG A 168 7.62 -12.75 4.83
N GLY A 169 8.62 -12.16 4.19
CA GLY A 169 9.15 -12.69 2.94
C GLY A 169 10.05 -11.71 2.22
N CYS A 170 9.95 -11.71 0.89
CA CYS A 170 10.73 -10.87 0.00
C CYS A 170 9.86 -9.76 -0.58
N GLY A 171 10.44 -8.61 -0.87
CA GLY A 171 9.73 -7.59 -1.65
C GLY A 171 10.38 -6.23 -1.58
N TYR A 172 9.71 -5.27 -2.20
CA TYR A 172 10.04 -3.86 -2.14
C TYR A 172 8.76 -3.08 -1.85
N LEU A 173 8.69 -2.45 -0.68
CA LEU A 173 7.55 -1.66 -0.24
C LEU A 173 7.94 -0.19 -0.04
N PRO A 174 6.98 0.75 -0.19
CA PRO A 174 7.23 2.16 0.08
C PRO A 174 7.66 2.35 1.55
N GLY A 175 8.75 3.08 1.75
CA GLY A 175 9.35 3.26 3.08
C GLY A 175 10.58 2.38 3.35
N CYS A 176 11.00 1.56 2.38
CA CYS A 176 12.23 0.78 2.46
C CYS A 176 13.45 1.47 1.84
N PRO A 177 14.67 1.26 2.37
CA PRO A 177 15.02 0.42 3.54
C PRO A 177 14.73 1.09 4.89
N GLY A 178 14.57 0.29 5.95
CA GLY A 178 14.37 0.78 7.32
C GLY A 178 13.13 0.19 8.00
N SER A 179 12.63 0.90 9.02
CA SER A 179 11.35 0.59 9.67
C SER A 179 10.45 1.80 9.70
N ASN A 180 9.15 1.54 9.64
CA ASN A 180 8.11 2.52 9.88
C ASN A 180 6.93 1.84 10.57
N GLY A 181 6.56 2.40 11.72
CA GLY A 181 5.41 1.99 12.50
C GLY A 181 4.38 3.10 12.69
N PHE A 182 3.13 2.68 12.85
CA PHE A 182 2.03 3.49 13.34
C PHE A 182 1.18 2.67 14.30
N HIS A 183 0.77 3.26 15.42
CA HIS A 183 -0.30 2.68 16.22
C HIS A 183 -1.20 3.75 16.82
N ASN A 184 -2.47 3.39 16.95
CA ASN A 184 -3.48 4.09 17.72
C ASN A 184 -4.20 3.05 18.62
N ASN A 185 -5.36 3.38 19.17
CA ASN A 185 -6.10 2.48 20.05
C ASN A 185 -6.58 1.18 19.38
N ASP A 186 -6.98 1.22 18.10
CA ASP A 186 -7.65 0.11 17.42
C ASP A 186 -6.82 -0.50 16.28
N THR A 187 -5.69 0.11 15.94
CA THR A 187 -4.92 -0.19 14.74
C THR A 187 -3.42 -0.19 15.04
N PHE A 188 -2.71 -1.21 14.58
CA PHE A 188 -1.26 -1.28 14.60
C PHE A 188 -0.74 -1.72 13.23
N HIS A 189 0.11 -0.89 12.64
CA HIS A 189 0.83 -1.19 11.42
C HIS A 189 2.33 -1.07 11.66
N PHE A 190 3.09 -2.05 11.19
CA PHE A 190 4.53 -2.00 11.24
C PHE A 190 5.11 -2.61 9.98
N LEU A 191 6.10 -1.94 9.40
CA LEU A 191 6.91 -2.45 8.32
C LEU A 191 8.37 -2.37 8.74
N LYS A 192 9.08 -3.47 8.59
CA LYS A 192 10.54 -3.55 8.69
C LYS A 192 11.07 -4.15 7.40
N CYS A 193 12.10 -3.53 6.85
CA CYS A 193 12.82 -4.03 5.71
C CYS A 193 14.32 -3.90 5.86
N CYS A 194 15.02 -4.94 5.41
CA CYS A 194 16.45 -5.08 5.58
C CYS A 194 17.04 -5.91 4.42
N ASN A 195 18.32 -5.68 4.12
CA ASN A 195 18.98 -6.15 2.90
C ASN A 195 20.07 -7.20 3.13
N THR A 196 20.12 -7.82 4.32
CA THR A 196 21.07 -8.88 4.67
C THR A 196 20.36 -10.22 4.84
N THR A 197 21.07 -11.33 4.62
CA THR A 197 20.46 -12.67 4.64
C THR A 197 19.74 -12.94 5.96
N LYS A 198 18.46 -13.32 5.88
CA LYS A 198 17.58 -13.69 7.01
C LYS A 198 17.45 -12.63 8.11
N CYS A 199 17.68 -11.35 7.81
CA CYS A 199 17.60 -10.25 8.77
C CYS A 199 16.19 -9.98 9.34
N ASN A 200 15.15 -10.60 8.75
CA ASN A 200 13.77 -10.57 9.22
C ASN A 200 13.38 -11.79 10.07
N GLU A 201 14.37 -12.54 10.59
CA GLU A 201 14.16 -13.60 11.57
C GLU A 201 13.78 -13.08 12.97
N GLY A 202 13.44 -14.00 13.87
CA GLY A 202 13.08 -13.71 15.26
C GLY A 202 11.59 -13.90 15.56
N PRO A 203 11.13 -13.63 16.78
CA PRO A 203 9.71 -13.70 17.13
C PRO A 203 8.89 -12.69 16.31
N ILE A 204 7.59 -12.96 16.14
CA ILE A 204 6.67 -12.00 15.53
C ILE A 204 6.54 -10.76 16.42
N LEU A 205 6.37 -9.60 15.79
CA LEU A 205 6.20 -8.34 16.51
C LEU A 205 4.74 -8.13 16.89
N GLU A 206 4.48 -7.97 18.18
CA GLU A 206 3.19 -7.55 18.73
C GLU A 206 3.36 -6.23 19.46
N LEU A 207 2.33 -5.38 19.44
CA LEU A 207 2.38 -4.04 20.02
C LEU A 207 2.61 -4.10 21.54
N GLU A 208 2.01 -5.08 22.20
CA GLU A 208 2.08 -5.30 23.64
C GLU A 208 3.51 -5.60 24.11
N ASN A 209 4.30 -6.24 23.25
CA ASN A 209 5.70 -6.59 23.49
C ASN A 209 6.64 -5.39 23.31
N LEU A 210 6.17 -4.28 22.73
CA LEU A 210 6.94 -3.04 22.64
C LEU A 210 6.82 -2.24 23.94
N PRO A 211 7.95 -1.81 24.54
CA PRO A 211 7.93 -1.02 25.77
C PRO A 211 7.33 0.37 25.50
N GLN A 212 6.67 0.94 26.51
CA GLN A 212 6.25 2.34 26.44
C GLN A 212 7.46 3.26 26.32
N ASN A 213 7.36 4.29 25.48
CA ASN A 213 8.46 5.23 25.22
C ASN A 213 8.31 6.58 25.95
N GLY A 214 7.31 6.71 26.83
CA GLY A 214 7.05 7.91 27.62
C GLY A 214 6.36 9.05 26.86
N ARG A 215 6.00 8.87 25.59
CA ARG A 215 5.17 9.82 24.82
C ARG A 215 3.70 9.43 24.95
N GLN A 216 2.85 10.45 25.10
CA GLN A 216 1.40 10.29 25.01
C GLN A 216 0.87 11.07 23.82
N CYS A 217 0.00 10.44 23.05
CA CYS A 217 -0.56 10.98 21.82
C CYS A 217 -2.07 10.73 21.83
N TYR A 218 -2.84 11.55 21.13
CA TYR A 218 -4.29 11.38 21.06
C TYR A 218 -4.67 10.33 20.01
N SER A 219 -5.60 9.45 20.33
CA SER A 219 -6.08 8.41 19.43
C SER A 219 -7.53 8.66 19.05
N CYS A 220 -7.82 8.57 17.76
CA CYS A 220 -9.15 8.61 17.20
C CYS A 220 -9.14 8.01 15.78
N LYS A 221 -10.31 7.67 15.24
CA LYS A 221 -10.45 7.20 13.86
C LYS A 221 -11.87 7.48 13.37
N GLY A 222 -11.99 8.17 12.24
CA GLY A 222 -13.29 8.53 11.70
C GLY A 222 -13.23 9.85 10.96
N ASN A 223 -14.26 10.66 11.11
CA ASN A 223 -14.32 12.04 10.65
C ASN A 223 -14.38 12.99 11.85
N SER A 224 -14.32 14.30 11.61
CA SER A 224 -14.27 15.31 12.69
C SER A 224 -15.51 15.35 13.58
N THR A 225 -16.64 14.76 13.16
CA THR A 225 -17.91 14.77 13.92
C THR A 225 -18.25 13.41 14.54
N HIS A 226 -17.70 12.33 14.01
CA HIS A 226 -17.92 10.95 14.41
C HIS A 226 -16.58 10.20 14.37
N GLY A 227 -16.13 9.73 15.53
CA GLY A 227 -14.90 8.97 15.74
C GLY A 227 -13.65 9.82 16.05
N CYS A 228 -13.63 11.11 15.69
CA CYS A 228 -12.54 12.06 16.01
C CYS A 228 -13.06 13.40 16.58
N SER A 229 -14.22 13.40 17.24
CA SER A 229 -14.71 14.54 18.02
C SER A 229 -13.88 14.75 19.29
N SER A 230 -14.04 15.90 19.97
CA SER A 230 -13.39 16.17 21.26
C SER A 230 -13.76 15.16 22.34
N GLU A 231 -14.96 14.59 22.25
CA GLU A 231 -15.52 13.63 23.21
C GLU A 231 -15.03 12.20 22.95
N GLU A 232 -14.75 11.85 21.70
CA GLU A 232 -14.31 10.50 21.29
C GLU A 232 -12.79 10.35 21.24
N THR A 233 -12.06 11.45 21.32
CA THR A 233 -10.59 11.44 21.32
C THR A 233 -10.06 11.26 22.75
N PHE A 234 -9.18 10.29 22.95
CA PHE A 234 -8.50 10.05 24.23
C PHE A 234 -7.00 9.85 24.06
N LEU A 235 -6.23 9.96 25.15
CA LEU A 235 -4.78 9.77 25.15
C LEU A 235 -4.42 8.28 25.20
N ILE A 236 -3.38 7.91 24.46
CA ILE A 236 -2.75 6.59 24.49
C ILE A 236 -1.25 6.73 24.75
N ASP A 237 -0.66 5.71 25.38
CA ASP A 237 0.78 5.62 25.59
C ASP A 237 1.46 5.06 24.34
N CYS A 238 2.41 5.81 23.79
CA CYS A 238 3.18 5.36 22.65
C CYS A 238 4.20 4.28 23.05
N ARG A 239 4.47 3.36 22.11
CA ARG A 239 5.33 2.20 22.32
C ARG A 239 6.44 2.09 21.28
N GLY A 240 7.56 1.48 21.66
CA GLY A 240 8.69 1.22 20.79
C GLY A 240 9.22 2.50 20.11
N PRO A 241 9.61 2.42 18.82
CA PRO A 241 10.18 3.57 18.09
C PRO A 241 9.13 4.61 17.67
N MET A 242 7.83 4.36 17.91
CA MET A 242 6.72 5.23 17.50
C MET A 242 6.56 6.40 18.48
N ASN A 243 7.47 7.37 18.44
CA ASN A 243 7.61 8.42 19.45
C ASN A 243 7.15 9.83 18.99
N GLN A 244 6.54 9.94 17.82
CA GLN A 244 5.95 11.18 17.30
C GLN A 244 4.44 11.09 17.28
N CYS A 245 3.75 12.20 17.55
CA CYS A 245 2.32 12.26 17.33
C CYS A 245 2.03 12.73 15.88
N LEU A 246 1.17 12.01 15.15
CA LEU A 246 0.81 12.15 13.75
C LEU A 246 -0.70 12.37 13.56
N VAL A 247 -1.10 13.47 12.91
CA VAL A 247 -2.46 13.60 12.34
C VAL A 247 -2.41 13.21 10.86
N ALA A 248 -3.32 12.35 10.40
CA ALA A 248 -3.45 11.99 9.00
C ALA A 248 -4.89 12.20 8.50
N THR A 249 -5.04 12.85 7.35
CA THR A 249 -6.32 13.11 6.68
C THR A 249 -6.21 12.71 5.20
N GLY A 250 -7.28 12.19 4.58
CA GLY A 250 -7.27 11.73 3.18
C GLY A 250 -8.61 11.14 2.71
N THR A 251 -8.69 10.45 1.58
CA THR A 251 -9.87 9.66 1.16
C THR A 251 -9.68 8.14 1.30
N TYR A 252 -10.58 7.43 1.99
CA TYR A 252 -10.47 5.97 2.15
C TYR A 252 -10.77 5.26 0.82
N GLU A 253 -9.84 4.45 0.33
CA GLU A 253 -10.03 3.62 -0.87
C GLU A 253 -9.68 2.16 -0.56
N ARG A 254 -10.51 1.23 -1.01
CA ARG A 254 -10.31 -0.22 -0.82
C ARG A 254 -9.36 -0.73 -1.91
N SER A 255 -8.27 -1.41 -1.53
CA SER A 255 -7.32 -1.99 -2.49
C SER A 255 -7.15 -3.50 -2.29
N LEU A 256 -6.90 -4.24 -3.38
CA LEU A 256 -6.61 -5.68 -3.34
C LEU A 256 -5.37 -6.05 -2.55
N TRP A 257 -4.45 -5.10 -2.37
CA TRP A 257 -3.29 -5.34 -1.53
C TRP A 257 -3.69 -5.55 -0.07
N GLY A 258 -4.86 -5.11 0.38
CA GLY A 258 -5.17 -4.91 1.80
C GLY A 258 -4.79 -3.50 2.26
N ASN A 259 -5.15 -3.12 3.47
CA ASN A 259 -4.95 -1.75 4.01
C ASN A 259 -3.50 -1.45 4.45
N TRP A 260 -2.49 -1.78 3.63
CA TRP A 260 -1.06 -1.65 3.98
C TRP A 260 -0.47 -0.23 3.79
N LEU A 261 -1.33 0.79 3.75
CA LEU A 261 -0.91 2.20 3.70
C LEU A 261 -1.65 2.95 4.82
N PRO A 262 -0.97 3.86 5.53
CA PRO A 262 -1.59 4.57 6.66
C PRO A 262 -2.76 5.43 6.17
N CYS A 263 -3.85 5.34 6.95
CA CYS A 263 -5.09 6.12 7.01
C CYS A 263 -5.29 7.25 5.98
N LYS A 264 -6.42 7.16 5.27
CA LYS A 264 -7.01 8.27 4.52
C LYS A 264 -8.50 8.42 4.94
N SER A 265 -8.91 9.53 5.59
CA SER A 265 -10.32 9.94 5.86
C SER A 265 -10.50 11.48 5.86
N THR A 266 -11.64 11.98 5.34
CA THR A 266 -11.83 13.38 4.92
C THR A 266 -12.35 14.31 6.02
N THR A 267 -11.80 15.52 5.98
CA THR A 267 -12.30 16.81 6.51
C THR A 267 -12.11 17.10 8.00
N ALA A 268 -11.46 18.24 8.22
CA ALA A 268 -11.27 19.06 9.44
C ALA A 268 -10.33 18.52 10.55
N LEU A 269 -9.24 19.28 10.73
CA LEU A 269 -8.43 19.53 11.94
C LEU A 269 -8.52 18.53 13.13
N ARG A 270 -7.36 17.87 13.40
CA ARG A 270 -6.89 17.29 14.70
C ARG A 270 -7.35 15.84 15.01
N PRO A 271 -6.75 15.09 15.97
CA PRO A 271 -5.47 15.17 16.71
C PRO A 271 -4.59 13.88 16.50
N PRO A 272 -3.40 13.76 17.14
CA PRO A 272 -2.31 12.98 16.55
C PRO A 272 -2.02 11.59 17.16
N CYS A 273 -1.87 10.53 16.34
CA CYS A 273 -1.53 9.12 16.64
C CYS A 273 -0.01 8.85 16.76
N CYS A 274 0.44 7.73 17.31
CA CYS A 274 1.88 7.46 17.44
C CYS A 274 2.50 6.97 16.10
N LYS A 275 3.54 7.65 15.60
CA LYS A 275 4.33 7.31 14.40
C LYS A 275 5.82 7.23 14.71
N GLU A 276 6.53 6.35 14.01
CA GLU A 276 8.00 6.31 14.01
C GLU A 276 8.59 7.55 13.33
N ALA A 277 9.59 8.15 13.97
CA ALA A 277 10.36 9.24 13.39
C ALA A 277 11.15 8.74 12.18
N GLN A 278 10.83 9.20 10.97
CA GLN A 278 11.69 8.96 9.81
C GLN A 278 12.98 9.76 10.00
N ALA A 279 14.12 9.07 10.06
CA ALA A 279 15.42 9.74 10.00
C ALA A 279 15.57 10.39 8.62
N THR A 280 15.33 11.70 8.53
CA THR A 280 15.82 12.50 7.42
C THR A 280 17.33 12.56 7.54
N TYR A 281 18.04 11.76 6.74
CA TYR A 281 19.44 12.02 6.45
C TYR A 281 19.49 13.35 5.69
N VAL A 282 20.14 14.36 6.31
CA VAL A 282 20.49 15.65 5.70
C VAL A 282 21.75 15.46 4.88
#